data_AF-A0A822WN75-F1
#
_entry.id   AF-A0A822WN75-F1
#
_cell.length_a   1.000
_cell.length_b   1.000
_cell.length_c   1.000
_cell.angle_alpha   90.00
_cell.angle_beta   90.00
_cell.angle_gamma   90.00
#
_symmetry.space_group_name_H-M   'P 1'
#
loop_
_entity.id
_entity.type
_entity.pdbx_description
1 polymer ?
#
loop_
_entity_poly.entity_id
_entity_poly.type
_entity_poly.pdbx_seq_one_letter_code
_entity_poly.pdbx_strand_id
1 'polypeptide(L)'
;MKRLPLLAALPLLCASLASAAPLMSVGYFNGGGDVTAGPGGDINKLDVRQITHLNYSFGLVYNNEKDETNAALKDPAKLHQIWLSPKVASDLALLPQLRKQNPNLKVLLSVGGWGARGFSGAAATKESRAVFIRSAQEIVSKYGLDGIDLDWEYPVNGAWGLVESTPADRDNFTALLKEMRDAFGKKKLVTIAVGANAESPKSWVDVKAIAPPARLHQPDDLRHGVRYSVF
;
A
#
# COMPACT_ATOMS: atom_id res chain seq x y z
N MET A 1 4.20 64.38 -47.60
CA MET A 1 3.32 63.30 -47.09
C MET A 1 4.15 62.05 -46.85
N LYS A 2 4.55 61.77 -45.60
CA LYS A 2 5.22 60.51 -45.21
C LYS A 2 4.38 59.86 -44.11
N ARG A 3 3.86 58.66 -44.38
CA ARG A 3 3.06 57.86 -43.43
C ARG A 3 4.03 57.15 -42.47
N LEU A 4 3.87 57.38 -41.17
CA LEU A 4 4.55 56.62 -40.12
C LEU A 4 3.80 55.30 -39.89
N PRO A 5 4.46 54.13 -39.83
CA PRO A 5 3.79 52.90 -39.43
C PRO A 5 3.67 52.85 -37.90
N LEU A 6 2.44 52.66 -37.43
CA LEU A 6 2.15 52.43 -36.02
C LEU A 6 2.55 50.97 -35.69
N LEU A 7 3.68 50.78 -35.00
CA LEU A 7 4.03 49.50 -34.41
C LEU A 7 3.15 49.29 -33.16
N ALA A 8 2.16 48.42 -33.26
CA ALA A 8 1.44 47.92 -32.08
C ALA A 8 2.34 46.92 -31.34
N ALA A 9 2.92 47.35 -30.22
CA ALA A 9 3.59 46.45 -29.29
C ALA A 9 2.51 45.66 -28.52
N LEU A 10 2.34 44.39 -28.87
CA LEU A 10 1.54 43.44 -28.11
C LEU A 10 2.37 43.01 -26.89
N PRO A 11 1.95 43.26 -25.64
CA PRO A 11 2.67 42.73 -24.50
C PRO A 11 2.43 41.22 -24.46
N LEU A 12 3.47 40.42 -24.71
CA LEU A 12 3.48 39.00 -24.36
C LEU A 12 3.37 38.90 -22.84
N LEU A 13 2.16 38.64 -22.36
CA LEU A 13 1.90 38.29 -20.98
C LEU A 13 2.34 36.82 -20.80
N CYS A 14 3.62 36.57 -20.54
CA CYS A 14 4.09 35.28 -20.04
C CYS A 14 3.57 35.11 -18.60
N ALA A 15 2.33 34.65 -18.46
CA ALA A 15 1.85 34.11 -17.20
C ALA A 15 2.61 32.80 -16.94
N SER A 16 3.66 32.86 -16.12
CA SER A 16 4.24 31.68 -15.51
C SER A 16 3.16 31.07 -14.61
N LEU A 17 2.45 30.05 -15.09
CA LEU A 17 1.61 29.21 -14.24
C LEU A 17 2.54 28.48 -13.26
N ALA A 18 2.69 29.02 -12.06
CA ALA A 18 3.25 28.28 -10.94
C ALA A 18 2.30 27.12 -10.64
N SER A 19 2.59 25.95 -11.18
CA SER A 19 1.87 24.71 -10.86
C SER A 19 2.35 24.25 -9.48
N ALA A 20 1.49 24.36 -8.47
CA ALA A 20 1.73 23.70 -7.19
C ALA A 20 1.73 22.18 -7.42
N ALA A 21 2.76 21.49 -6.93
CA ALA A 21 2.80 20.04 -6.99
C ALA A 21 1.66 19.46 -6.12
N PRO A 22 0.80 18.58 -6.65
CA PRO A 22 -0.25 17.98 -5.86
C PRO A 22 0.37 17.05 -4.80
N LEU A 23 -0.01 17.24 -3.54
CA LEU A 23 0.38 16.37 -2.43
C LEU A 23 -0.62 15.22 -2.29
N MET A 24 -0.13 14.08 -1.80
CA MET A 24 -0.99 12.96 -1.42
C MET A 24 -1.34 13.07 0.06
N SER A 25 -2.62 12.89 0.38
CA SER A 25 -3.12 12.60 1.72
C SER A 25 -3.60 11.15 1.74
N VAL A 26 -2.85 10.28 2.40
CA VAL A 26 -3.07 8.82 2.47
C VAL A 26 -3.55 8.50 3.89
N GLY A 27 -4.83 8.21 4.04
CA GLY A 27 -5.44 7.90 5.34
C GLY A 27 -5.53 6.39 5.55
N TYR A 28 -4.93 5.88 6.63
CA TYR A 28 -5.23 4.53 7.11
C TYR A 28 -6.55 4.54 7.87
N PHE A 29 -7.35 3.51 7.68
CA PHE A 29 -8.57 3.29 8.44
C PHE A 29 -8.56 1.90 9.07
N ASN A 30 -8.46 1.85 10.40
CA ASN A 30 -8.66 0.64 11.18
C ASN A 30 -10.14 0.22 11.10
N GLY A 31 -10.46 -0.62 10.11
CA GLY A 31 -11.80 -1.20 9.94
C GLY A 31 -11.87 -2.64 10.46
N GLY A 32 -10.80 -3.42 10.34
CA GLY A 32 -10.75 -4.82 10.76
C GLY A 32 -10.47 -5.05 12.25
N GLY A 33 -10.00 -4.03 12.96
CA GLY A 33 -9.36 -4.17 14.26
C GLY A 33 -7.83 -4.18 14.13
N ASP A 34 -7.16 -3.64 15.13
CA ASP A 34 -5.70 -3.57 15.25
C ASP A 34 -5.28 -4.03 16.65
N VAL A 35 -4.10 -4.64 16.76
CA VAL A 35 -3.60 -5.20 18.02
C VAL A 35 -3.40 -4.11 19.09
N THR A 36 -2.99 -2.91 18.69
CA THR A 36 -2.73 -1.78 19.61
C THR A 36 -3.85 -0.78 19.68
N ALA A 37 -4.45 -0.43 18.54
CA ALA A 37 -5.51 0.58 18.44
C ALA A 37 -6.91 0.01 18.74
N GLY A 38 -7.04 -1.31 18.88
CA GLY A 38 -8.25 -1.97 19.31
C GLY A 38 -9.28 -2.20 18.20
N PRO A 39 -10.57 -2.37 18.55
CA PRO A 39 -11.62 -2.74 17.60
C PRO A 39 -11.77 -1.77 16.43
N GLY A 40 -12.16 -2.30 15.27
CA GLY A 40 -12.33 -1.51 14.06
C GLY A 40 -13.49 -0.51 14.14
N GLY A 41 -13.30 0.64 13.50
CA GLY A 41 -14.27 1.72 13.44
C GLY A 41 -15.41 1.50 12.46
N ASP A 42 -16.35 2.45 12.43
CA ASP A 42 -17.46 2.51 11.46
C ASP A 42 -17.03 3.29 10.22
N ILE A 43 -16.92 2.58 9.08
CA ILE A 43 -16.47 3.16 7.81
C ILE A 43 -17.40 4.26 7.29
N ASN A 44 -18.68 4.26 7.70
CA ASN A 44 -19.66 5.27 7.27
C ASN A 44 -19.40 6.65 7.88
N LYS A 45 -18.52 6.74 8.89
CA LYS A 45 -18.13 8.01 9.52
C LYS A 45 -16.98 8.73 8.80
N LEU A 46 -16.36 8.09 7.80
CA LEU A 46 -15.25 8.69 7.06
C LEU A 46 -15.75 9.78 6.10
N ASP A 47 -15.18 10.98 6.19
CA ASP A 47 -15.28 11.98 5.12
C ASP A 47 -14.17 11.76 4.08
N VAL A 48 -14.45 10.89 3.10
CA VAL A 48 -13.47 10.52 2.07
C VAL A 48 -13.14 11.65 1.08
N ARG A 49 -13.80 12.81 1.17
CA ARG A 49 -13.47 13.99 0.34
C ARG A 49 -12.19 14.68 0.80
N GLN A 50 -11.73 14.41 2.01
CA GLN A 50 -10.53 15.01 2.60
C GLN A 50 -9.22 14.27 2.25
N ILE A 51 -9.32 13.08 1.63
CA ILE A 51 -8.18 12.21 1.36
C ILE A 51 -8.08 11.87 -0.13
N THR A 52 -6.85 11.63 -0.56
CA THR A 52 -6.55 11.16 -1.92
C THR A 52 -6.56 9.63 -1.99
N HIS A 53 -6.08 8.99 -0.92
CA HIS A 53 -5.96 7.55 -0.81
C HIS A 53 -6.50 7.08 0.54
N LEU A 54 -7.21 5.95 0.53
CA LEU A 54 -7.67 5.23 1.71
C LEU A 54 -6.97 3.87 1.75
N ASN A 55 -6.19 3.63 2.80
CA ASN A 55 -5.65 2.31 3.13
C ASN A 55 -6.60 1.65 4.15
N TYR A 56 -7.54 0.85 3.64
CA TYR A 56 -8.43 0.08 4.51
C TYR A 56 -7.62 -1.02 5.20
N SER A 57 -7.70 -1.10 6.52
CA SER A 57 -6.81 -1.90 7.34
C SER A 57 -7.62 -2.85 8.27
N PHE A 58 -7.31 -4.14 8.39
CA PHE A 58 -6.27 -4.91 7.69
C PHE A 58 -6.81 -6.21 7.11
N GLY A 59 -6.19 -6.65 6.00
CA GLY A 59 -6.13 -8.08 5.67
C GLY A 59 -5.01 -8.73 6.47
N LEU A 60 -5.20 -9.98 6.91
CA LEU A 60 -4.17 -10.74 7.64
C LEU A 60 -3.65 -11.88 6.77
N VAL A 61 -2.60 -12.58 7.19
CA VAL A 61 -2.02 -13.68 6.40
C VAL A 61 -2.25 -15.01 7.09
N TYR A 62 -2.82 -15.96 6.35
CA TYR A 62 -2.86 -17.35 6.79
C TYR A 62 -1.44 -17.87 6.98
N ASN A 63 -1.13 -18.39 8.16
CA ASN A 63 0.23 -18.71 8.55
C ASN A 63 0.29 -19.98 9.41
N ASN A 64 1.50 -20.51 9.54
CA ASN A 64 1.82 -21.69 10.34
C ASN A 64 2.80 -21.36 11.48
N GLU A 65 2.90 -20.08 11.86
CA GLU A 65 3.71 -19.68 13.01
C GLU A 65 3.13 -20.34 14.27
N LYS A 66 4.01 -20.90 15.11
CA LYS A 66 3.56 -21.71 16.26
C LYS A 66 2.73 -20.89 17.25
N ASP A 67 3.09 -19.62 17.40
CA ASP A 67 2.50 -18.67 18.35
C ASP A 67 1.30 -17.91 17.75
N GLU A 68 0.77 -18.34 16.59
CA GLU A 68 -0.50 -17.83 16.08
C GLU A 68 -1.66 -18.25 17.00
N THR A 69 -2.38 -17.24 17.50
CA THR A 69 -3.50 -17.38 18.45
C THR A 69 -4.85 -17.18 17.79
N ASN A 70 -4.91 -16.51 16.63
CA ASN A 70 -6.12 -16.42 15.83
C ASN A 70 -6.31 -17.74 15.06
N ALA A 71 -7.21 -18.59 15.58
CA ALA A 71 -7.50 -19.90 15.00
C ALA A 71 -7.91 -19.85 13.52
N ALA A 72 -8.53 -18.75 13.06
CA ALA A 72 -8.91 -18.60 11.66
C ALA A 72 -7.69 -18.54 10.72
N LEU A 73 -6.53 -18.07 11.19
CA LEU A 73 -5.33 -17.90 10.38
C LEU A 73 -4.50 -19.19 10.25
N LYS A 74 -4.86 -20.25 10.98
CA LYS A 74 -4.09 -21.52 11.06
C LYS A 74 -4.57 -22.58 10.06
N ASP A 75 -5.44 -22.23 9.12
CA ASP A 75 -5.96 -23.15 8.10
C ASP A 75 -4.85 -23.52 7.09
N PRO A 76 -4.31 -24.74 7.12
CA PRO A 76 -3.18 -25.12 6.27
C PRO A 76 -3.54 -25.15 4.79
N ALA A 77 -4.82 -25.29 4.43
CA ALA A 77 -5.26 -25.30 3.04
C ALA A 77 -5.17 -23.91 2.39
N LYS A 78 -5.01 -22.86 3.20
CA LYS A 78 -4.95 -21.46 2.76
C LYS A 78 -3.63 -20.79 3.09
N LEU A 79 -2.63 -21.56 3.53
CA LEU A 79 -1.33 -21.03 3.93
C LEU A 79 -0.77 -20.02 2.91
N HIS A 80 -0.31 -18.87 3.41
CA HIS A 80 0.18 -17.70 2.65
C HIS A 80 -0.87 -16.89 1.88
N GLN A 81 -2.15 -17.27 1.90
CA GLN A 81 -3.21 -16.42 1.34
C GLN A 81 -3.57 -15.29 2.31
N ILE A 82 -4.21 -14.23 1.79
CA ILE A 82 -4.76 -13.16 2.60
C ILE A 82 -6.12 -13.58 3.16
N TRP A 83 -6.28 -13.41 4.46
CA TRP A 83 -7.54 -13.57 5.18
C TRP A 83 -8.24 -12.21 5.34
N LEU A 84 -9.55 -12.20 5.08
CA LEU A 84 -10.43 -11.08 5.38
C LEU A 84 -11.44 -11.53 6.43
N SER A 85 -11.57 -10.79 7.52
CA SER A 85 -12.64 -11.02 8.48
C SER A 85 -14.01 -10.71 7.83
N PRO A 86 -15.12 -11.23 8.37
CA PRO A 86 -16.45 -10.88 7.87
C PRO A 86 -16.72 -9.37 7.84
N LYS A 87 -16.23 -8.63 8.85
CA LYS A 87 -16.36 -7.16 8.89
C LYS A 87 -15.57 -6.50 7.76
N VAL A 88 -14.33 -6.93 7.55
CA VAL A 88 -13.49 -6.42 6.45
C VAL A 88 -14.17 -6.66 5.10
N ALA A 89 -14.66 -7.88 4.87
CA ALA A 89 -15.37 -8.22 3.63
C ALA A 89 -16.65 -7.38 3.42
N SER A 90 -17.39 -7.09 4.50
CA SER A 90 -18.58 -6.23 4.47
C SER A 90 -18.24 -4.77 4.18
N ASP A 91 -17.22 -4.23 4.85
CA ASP A 91 -16.82 -2.83 4.67
C ASP A 91 -16.25 -2.58 3.26
N LEU A 92 -15.46 -3.52 2.71
CA LEU A 92 -14.96 -3.43 1.33
C LEU A 92 -16.07 -3.54 0.29
N ALA A 93 -17.25 -4.09 0.62
CA ALA A 93 -18.40 -4.04 -0.27
C ALA A 93 -19.01 -2.63 -0.37
N LEU A 94 -18.66 -1.71 0.54
CA LEU A 94 -19.18 -0.34 0.58
C LEU A 94 -18.38 0.66 -0.27
N LEU A 95 -17.27 0.24 -0.88
CA LEU A 95 -16.42 1.11 -1.69
C LEU A 95 -17.15 1.85 -2.82
N PRO A 96 -18.14 1.25 -3.54
CA PRO A 96 -18.90 1.99 -4.54
C PRO A 96 -19.63 3.22 -3.95
N GLN A 97 -20.08 3.18 -2.68
CA GLN A 97 -20.70 4.35 -2.06
C GLN A 97 -19.66 5.41 -1.69
N LEU A 98 -18.48 5.02 -1.19
CA LEU A 98 -17.39 5.97 -0.93
C LEU A 98 -16.92 6.68 -2.21
N ARG A 99 -16.82 5.95 -3.32
CA ARG A 99 -16.45 6.52 -4.62
C ARG A 99 -17.51 7.47 -5.20
N LYS A 100 -18.78 7.36 -4.80
CA LYS A 100 -19.80 8.37 -5.13
C LYS A 100 -19.54 9.70 -4.42
N GLN A 101 -18.99 9.67 -3.21
CA GLN A 101 -18.63 10.88 -2.45
C GLN A 101 -17.35 11.53 -3.00
N ASN A 102 -16.36 10.71 -3.38
CA ASN A 102 -15.12 11.15 -3.99
C ASN A 102 -14.74 10.23 -5.18
N PRO A 103 -15.09 10.59 -6.43
CA PRO A 103 -14.79 9.80 -7.62
C PRO A 103 -13.30 9.60 -7.91
N ASN A 104 -12.44 10.46 -7.34
CA ASN A 104 -10.99 10.40 -7.50
C ASN A 104 -10.30 9.60 -6.40
N LEU A 105 -11.04 9.16 -5.37
CA LEU A 105 -10.49 8.39 -4.26
C LEU A 105 -9.81 7.12 -4.76
N LYS A 106 -8.58 6.88 -4.30
CA LYS A 106 -7.88 5.61 -4.45
C LYS A 106 -8.05 4.77 -3.20
N VAL A 107 -8.40 3.50 -3.35
CA VAL A 107 -8.59 2.60 -2.22
C VAL A 107 -7.66 1.41 -2.33
N LEU A 108 -6.84 1.18 -1.30
CA LEU A 108 -5.98 0.02 -1.16
C LEU A 108 -6.43 -0.78 0.06
N LEU A 109 -6.22 -2.09 0.01
CA LEU A 109 -6.21 -2.92 1.21
C LEU A 109 -4.79 -2.92 1.76
N SER A 110 -4.62 -2.53 3.03
CA SER A 110 -3.38 -2.79 3.76
C SER A 110 -3.43 -4.19 4.35
N VAL A 111 -2.36 -4.95 4.16
CA VAL A 111 -2.19 -6.31 4.68
C VAL A 111 -1.08 -6.27 5.71
N GLY A 112 -1.35 -6.81 6.90
CA GLY A 112 -0.41 -6.78 8.01
C GLY A 112 -0.92 -5.97 9.20
N GLY A 113 -0.10 -5.00 9.61
CA GLY A 113 -0.27 -4.21 10.83
C GLY A 113 0.49 -4.80 12.02
N TRP A 114 0.51 -4.08 13.14
CA TRP A 114 1.27 -4.47 14.32
C TRP A 114 0.90 -5.86 14.83
N GLY A 115 1.90 -6.74 14.96
CA GLY A 115 1.73 -8.11 15.43
C GLY A 115 1.09 -9.07 14.41
N ALA A 116 0.83 -8.63 13.18
CA ALA A 116 0.33 -9.51 12.13
C ALA A 116 1.43 -10.48 11.67
N ARG A 117 1.13 -11.78 11.78
CA ARG A 117 2.01 -12.89 11.43
C ARG A 117 1.92 -13.25 9.95
N GLY A 118 2.89 -14.05 9.48
CA GLY A 118 2.84 -14.79 8.22
C GLY A 118 3.69 -14.22 7.09
N PHE A 119 4.17 -12.98 7.18
CA PHE A 119 4.98 -12.39 6.12
C PHE A 119 6.31 -13.10 5.88
N SER A 120 7.05 -13.45 6.95
CA SER A 120 8.34 -14.15 6.80
C SER A 120 8.18 -15.45 6.01
N GLY A 121 7.17 -16.26 6.36
CA GLY A 121 6.83 -17.49 5.62
C GLY A 121 6.29 -17.21 4.20
N ALA A 122 5.42 -16.21 4.01
CA ALA A 122 4.88 -15.87 2.71
C ALA A 122 5.97 -15.38 1.73
N ALA A 123 6.99 -14.67 2.22
CA ALA A 123 8.08 -14.16 1.40
C ALA A 123 9.18 -15.20 1.10
N ALA A 124 9.27 -16.27 1.91
CA ALA A 124 10.42 -17.17 1.98
C ALA A 124 10.79 -17.88 0.67
N THR A 125 9.80 -18.33 -0.11
CA THR A 125 10.05 -19.08 -1.35
C THR A 125 9.30 -18.48 -2.52
N LYS A 126 9.71 -18.83 -3.74
CA LYS A 126 9.01 -18.39 -4.96
C LYS A 126 7.56 -18.89 -4.96
N GLU A 127 7.34 -20.10 -4.46
CA GLU A 127 6.03 -20.74 -4.38
C GLU A 127 5.13 -20.03 -3.37
N SER A 128 5.63 -19.74 -2.16
CA SER A 128 4.85 -19.04 -1.13
C SER A 128 4.49 -17.62 -1.58
N ARG A 129 5.44 -16.92 -2.22
CA ARG A 129 5.20 -15.58 -2.79
C ARG A 129 4.14 -15.63 -3.88
N ALA A 130 4.20 -16.60 -4.79
CA ALA A 130 3.20 -16.76 -5.84
C ALA A 130 1.78 -16.99 -5.29
N VAL A 131 1.64 -17.71 -4.16
CA VAL A 131 0.36 -17.89 -3.48
C VAL A 131 -0.16 -16.57 -2.90
N PHE A 132 0.69 -15.84 -2.16
CA PHE A 132 0.34 -14.56 -1.57
C PHE A 132 -0.05 -13.53 -2.64
N ILE A 133 0.76 -13.41 -3.71
CA ILE A 133 0.53 -12.49 -4.82
C ILE A 133 -0.80 -12.78 -5.52
N ARG A 134 -1.10 -14.06 -5.78
CA ARG A 134 -2.36 -14.47 -6.40
C ARG A 134 -3.56 -14.10 -5.53
N SER A 135 -3.48 -14.39 -4.23
CA SER A 135 -4.52 -14.02 -3.26
C SER A 135 -4.76 -12.50 -3.24
N ALA A 136 -3.69 -11.71 -3.26
CA ALA A 136 -3.79 -10.25 -3.33
C ALA A 136 -4.47 -9.78 -4.63
N GLN A 137 -4.11 -10.35 -5.78
CA GLN A 137 -4.75 -10.02 -7.06
C GLN A 137 -6.24 -10.38 -7.08
N GLU A 138 -6.60 -11.54 -6.54
CA GLU A 138 -8.00 -11.98 -6.43
C GLU A 138 -8.82 -11.01 -5.59
N ILE A 139 -8.32 -10.58 -4.44
CA ILE A 139 -9.00 -9.60 -3.56
C ILE A 139 -9.11 -8.24 -4.25
N VAL A 140 -8.01 -7.75 -4.84
CA VAL A 140 -7.99 -6.47 -5.56
C VAL A 140 -8.99 -6.47 -6.71
N SER A 141 -9.10 -7.58 -7.44
CA SER A 141 -10.10 -7.74 -8.50
C SER A 141 -11.52 -7.82 -7.93
N LYS A 142 -11.75 -8.64 -6.91
CA LYS A 142 -13.07 -8.90 -6.33
C LYS A 142 -13.74 -7.63 -5.78
N TYR A 143 -12.97 -6.78 -5.09
CA TYR A 143 -13.50 -5.57 -4.46
C TYR A 143 -13.26 -4.28 -5.27
N GLY A 144 -12.64 -4.39 -6.45
CA GLY A 144 -12.35 -3.22 -7.28
C GLY A 144 -11.39 -2.22 -6.61
N LEU A 145 -10.36 -2.73 -5.93
CA LEU A 145 -9.34 -1.92 -5.26
C LEU A 145 -8.40 -1.29 -6.29
N ASP A 146 -7.84 -0.12 -5.97
CA ASP A 146 -6.82 0.55 -6.79
C ASP A 146 -5.42 -0.04 -6.56
N GLY A 147 -5.21 -0.81 -5.49
CA GLY A 147 -3.94 -1.44 -5.20
C GLY A 147 -3.92 -2.21 -3.89
N ILE A 148 -2.71 -2.54 -3.47
CA ILE A 148 -2.40 -3.25 -2.23
C ILE A 148 -1.29 -2.51 -1.50
N ASP A 149 -1.39 -2.48 -0.18
CA ASP A 149 -0.39 -1.93 0.72
C ASP A 149 0.12 -3.05 1.64
N LEU A 150 1.43 -3.18 1.83
CA LEU A 150 2.00 -4.15 2.77
C LEU A 150 2.58 -3.46 3.99
N ASP A 151 2.04 -3.80 5.15
CA ASP A 151 2.45 -3.29 6.45
C ASP A 151 3.08 -4.43 7.27
N TRP A 152 4.29 -4.84 6.86
CA TRP A 152 5.06 -5.87 7.57
C TRP A 152 5.86 -5.22 8.70
N GLU A 153 5.49 -5.55 9.93
CA GLU A 153 6.15 -5.06 11.15
C GLU A 153 6.88 -6.18 11.93
N TYR A 154 8.14 -6.51 11.63
CA TYR A 154 9.02 -5.97 10.58
C TYR A 154 9.85 -7.10 9.95
N PRO A 155 10.29 -6.98 8.68
CA PRO A 155 11.29 -7.89 8.11
C PRO A 155 12.54 -7.92 8.96
N VAL A 156 13.17 -9.08 9.14
CA VAL A 156 14.42 -9.30 9.89
C VAL A 156 14.29 -9.12 11.41
N ASN A 157 13.65 -8.05 11.88
CA ASN A 157 13.52 -7.74 13.30
C ASN A 157 12.34 -8.46 13.98
N GLY A 158 11.26 -8.74 13.24
CA GLY A 158 10.06 -9.40 13.77
C GLY A 158 9.40 -8.65 14.93
N ALA A 159 9.53 -7.31 14.95
CA ALA A 159 9.10 -6.46 16.06
C ALA A 159 9.61 -6.98 17.43
N TRP A 160 10.91 -7.26 17.48
CA TRP A 160 11.61 -7.80 18.65
C TRP A 160 11.08 -9.16 19.14
N GLY A 161 10.71 -10.03 18.19
CA GLY A 161 10.24 -11.39 18.45
C GLY A 161 8.72 -11.50 18.64
N LEU A 162 7.96 -10.44 18.35
CA LEU A 162 6.50 -10.49 18.33
C LEU A 162 5.99 -11.41 17.21
N VAL A 163 6.65 -11.40 16.04
CA VAL A 163 6.35 -12.25 14.88
C VAL A 163 7.61 -13.00 14.41
N GLU A 164 7.43 -14.15 13.75
CA GLU A 164 8.57 -14.89 13.20
C GLU A 164 9.34 -14.04 12.17
N SER A 165 10.67 -14.11 12.22
CA SER A 165 11.54 -13.35 11.34
C SER A 165 12.88 -14.06 11.13
N THR A 166 13.53 -13.75 10.02
CA THR A 166 14.85 -14.29 9.65
C THR A 166 15.71 -13.21 8.99
N PRO A 167 17.05 -13.31 9.01
CA PRO A 167 17.91 -12.41 8.25
C PRO A 167 17.62 -12.38 6.74
N ALA A 168 17.08 -13.48 6.18
CA ALA A 168 16.74 -13.56 4.77
C ALA A 168 15.50 -12.73 4.39
N ASP A 169 14.71 -12.28 5.37
CA ASP A 169 13.50 -11.49 5.16
C ASP A 169 13.76 -10.22 4.32
N ARG A 170 14.94 -9.59 4.47
CA ARG A 170 15.33 -8.39 3.70
C ARG A 170 15.32 -8.65 2.19
N ASP A 171 15.95 -9.74 1.77
CA ASP A 171 16.08 -10.09 0.36
C ASP A 171 14.79 -10.75 -0.16
N ASN A 172 14.13 -11.55 0.67
CA ASN A 172 12.83 -12.15 0.37
C ASN A 172 11.74 -11.09 0.19
N PHE A 173 11.73 -10.04 1.00
CA PHE A 173 10.78 -8.93 0.85
C PHE A 173 11.05 -8.15 -0.43
N THR A 174 12.32 -7.95 -0.78
CA THR A 174 12.72 -7.35 -2.07
C THR A 174 12.21 -8.19 -3.25
N ALA A 175 12.36 -9.53 -3.18
CA ALA A 175 11.84 -10.44 -4.20
C ALA A 175 10.31 -10.38 -4.29
N LEU A 176 9.61 -10.42 -3.16
CA LEU A 176 8.15 -10.30 -3.10
C LEU A 176 7.66 -9.01 -3.74
N LEU A 177 8.26 -7.87 -3.40
CA LEU A 177 7.85 -6.58 -3.92
C LEU A 177 8.09 -6.44 -5.43
N LYS A 178 9.18 -7.01 -5.95
CA LYS A 178 9.44 -7.06 -7.41
C LYS A 178 8.42 -7.95 -8.12
N GLU A 179 8.18 -9.15 -7.62
CA GLU A 179 7.21 -10.09 -8.20
C GLU A 179 5.78 -9.52 -8.12
N MET A 180 5.42 -8.84 -7.02
CA MET A 180 4.17 -8.09 -6.92
C MET A 180 4.10 -6.97 -7.95
N ARG A 181 5.17 -6.17 -8.09
CA ARG A 181 5.17 -5.07 -9.05
C ARG A 181 4.91 -5.56 -10.48
N ASP A 182 5.53 -6.67 -10.86
CA ASP A 182 5.33 -7.34 -12.14
C ASP A 182 3.89 -7.85 -12.29
N ALA A 183 3.37 -8.57 -11.29
CA ALA A 183 2.03 -9.15 -11.31
C ALA A 183 0.90 -8.09 -11.35
N PHE A 184 1.05 -6.99 -10.62
CA PHE A 184 0.07 -5.89 -10.58
C PHE A 184 0.19 -4.93 -11.78
N GLY A 185 1.26 -5.07 -12.58
CA GLY A 185 1.53 -4.22 -13.74
C GLY A 185 1.61 -2.74 -13.37
N LYS A 186 1.28 -1.85 -14.32
CA LYS A 186 1.36 -0.39 -14.10
C LYS A 186 0.05 0.26 -13.67
N LYS A 187 -1.07 -0.47 -13.66
CA LYS A 187 -2.40 0.12 -13.42
C LYS A 187 -2.82 0.12 -11.95
N LYS A 188 -2.21 -0.75 -11.14
CA LYS A 188 -2.52 -0.90 -9.72
C LYS A 188 -1.37 -0.40 -8.86
N LEU A 189 -1.70 0.16 -7.71
CA LEU A 189 -0.72 0.61 -6.73
C LEU A 189 -0.17 -0.59 -5.95
N VAL A 190 1.13 -0.55 -5.66
CA VAL A 190 1.81 -1.43 -4.71
C VAL A 190 2.58 -0.50 -3.79
N THR A 191 2.17 -0.45 -2.54
CA THR A 191 2.78 0.41 -1.51
C THR A 191 3.20 -0.42 -0.31
N ILE A 192 4.03 0.15 0.55
CA ILE A 192 4.40 -0.45 1.83
C ILE A 192 4.39 0.59 2.95
N ALA A 193 4.19 0.14 4.18
CA ALA A 193 4.58 0.87 5.38
C ALA A 193 5.97 0.41 5.82
N VAL A 194 6.78 1.34 6.33
CA VAL A 194 8.11 1.05 6.89
C VAL A 194 8.26 1.70 8.26
N GLY A 195 8.88 1.00 9.20
CA GLY A 195 9.06 1.52 10.55
C GLY A 195 10.02 2.70 10.62
N ALA A 196 9.75 3.63 11.54
CA ALA A 196 10.59 4.80 11.80
C ALA A 196 12.00 4.50 12.34
N ASN A 197 12.25 3.28 12.83
CA ASN A 197 13.55 2.89 13.39
C ASN A 197 14.68 3.07 12.35
N ALA A 198 15.79 3.68 12.75
CA ALA A 198 16.94 3.92 11.88
C ALA A 198 17.55 2.63 11.28
N GLU A 199 17.31 1.48 11.90
CA GLU A 199 17.71 0.17 11.38
C GLU A 199 16.84 -0.32 10.22
N SER A 200 15.59 0.15 10.11
CA SER A 200 14.68 -0.22 9.03
C SER A 200 15.31 -0.07 7.63
N PRO A 201 15.78 1.13 7.21
CA PRO A 201 16.43 1.29 5.91
C PRO A 201 17.86 0.75 5.84
N LYS A 202 18.50 0.41 6.97
CA LYS A 202 19.89 -0.08 7.00
C LYS A 202 19.97 -1.60 6.86
N SER A 203 19.12 -2.32 7.58
CA SER A 203 19.25 -3.76 7.79
C SER A 203 17.96 -4.55 7.58
N TRP A 204 16.78 -3.93 7.62
CA TRP A 204 15.50 -4.66 7.54
C TRP A 204 14.90 -4.63 6.13
N VAL A 205 14.94 -3.46 5.48
CA VAL A 205 14.34 -3.21 4.15
C VAL A 205 15.39 -2.62 3.21
N ASP A 206 15.55 -3.21 2.03
CA ASP A 206 16.35 -2.62 0.95
C ASP A 206 15.58 -1.54 0.21
N VAL A 207 15.42 -0.37 0.85
CA VAL A 207 14.66 0.76 0.30
C VAL A 207 15.16 1.20 -1.08
N LYS A 208 16.46 1.04 -1.35
CA LYS A 208 17.07 1.41 -2.63
C LYS A 208 16.69 0.41 -3.73
N ALA A 209 16.65 -0.89 -3.43
CA ALA A 209 16.33 -1.92 -4.40
C ALA A 209 14.84 -1.98 -4.79
N ILE A 210 13.94 -1.46 -3.94
CA ILE A 210 12.48 -1.50 -4.15
C ILE A 210 11.90 -0.15 -4.64
N ALA A 211 12.66 0.93 -4.51
CA ALA A 211 12.23 2.25 -4.97
C ALA A 211 12.06 2.32 -6.50
N PRO A 212 11.17 3.19 -7.01
CA PRO A 212 11.10 3.53 -8.43
C PRO A 212 12.47 3.94 -8.99
N PRO A 213 12.78 3.64 -10.26
CA PRO A 213 13.91 4.26 -10.93
C PRO A 213 13.76 5.79 -10.87
N ALA A 214 14.83 6.51 -10.56
CA ALA A 214 14.83 7.97 -10.47
C ALA A 214 14.55 8.61 -11.85
N ARG A 215 13.28 8.74 -12.23
CA ARG A 215 12.84 9.68 -13.26
C ARG A 215 11.80 10.62 -12.65
N LEU A 216 12.25 11.86 -12.50
CA LEU A 216 11.52 13.14 -12.47
C LEU A 216 10.01 13.08 -12.17
N HIS A 217 9.68 13.49 -10.94
CA HIS A 217 8.53 14.31 -10.53
C HIS A 217 7.46 14.61 -11.60
N GLN A 218 6.70 13.60 -12.02
CA GLN A 218 5.38 13.82 -12.61
C GLN A 218 4.29 13.32 -11.65
N PRO A 219 3.21 14.11 -11.45
CA PRO A 219 2.16 13.79 -10.49
C PRO A 219 1.36 12.52 -10.82
N ASP A 220 1.45 12.01 -12.05
CA ASP A 220 0.81 10.75 -12.49
C ASP A 220 1.72 9.50 -12.39
N ASP A 221 2.93 9.65 -11.86
CA ASP A 221 3.97 8.60 -11.84
C ASP A 221 3.90 7.67 -10.62
N LEU A 222 2.68 7.25 -10.26
CA LEU A 222 2.44 6.23 -9.22
C LEU A 222 2.59 4.80 -9.76
N ARG A 223 2.94 4.67 -11.05
CA ARG A 223 2.85 3.42 -11.82
C ARG A 223 4.18 2.73 -12.05
N HIS A 224 5.28 3.35 -11.59
CA HIS A 224 6.63 2.84 -11.73
C HIS A 224 7.23 2.72 -10.32
N GLY A 225 7.49 1.49 -9.86
CA GLY A 225 8.08 1.19 -8.54
C GLY A 225 7.10 0.97 -7.38
N VAL A 226 7.66 0.72 -6.18
CA VAL A 226 6.95 0.60 -4.91
C VAL A 226 7.15 1.88 -4.11
N ARG A 227 6.07 2.49 -3.62
CA ARG A 227 6.15 3.66 -2.73
C ARG A 227 5.97 3.22 -1.29
N TYR A 228 6.55 3.99 -0.37
CA TYR A 228 6.49 3.69 1.05
C TYR A 228 6.03 4.90 1.87
N SER A 229 5.34 4.61 2.96
CA SER A 229 5.01 5.54 4.02
C SER A 229 5.79 5.14 5.28
N VAL A 230 6.28 6.11 6.05
CA VAL A 230 6.99 5.85 7.30
C VAL A 230 6.01 6.05 8.45
N PHE A 231 5.93 5.08 9.36
CA PHE A 231 5.11 5.14 10.57
C PHE A 231 5.93 4.87 11.82
#